data_AF-A0A7W8X773-F1
#
_entry.id   AF-A0A7W8X773-F1
#
_cell.length_a   1.000
_cell.length_b   1.000
_cell.length_c   1.000
_cell.angle_alpha   90.00
_cell.angle_beta   90.00
_cell.angle_gamma   90.00
#
_symmetry.space_group_name_H-M   'P 1'
#
loop_
_entity.id
_entity.type
_entity.pdbx_description
1 polymer ?
#
loop_
_entity_poly.entity_id
_entity_poly.type
_entity_poly.pdbx_seq_one_letter_code
_entity_poly.pdbx_strand_id
1 'polypeptide(L)'
;MTLAGYVLSRGCQPVAKALIELWHANESGIYDNSGYKLRGHQFTDAQGRWWFETIVPGSGRTRHFHLNIQRPGGNVLTTQLYFPGEPDNDRDRIFNSTLVLDVRTTSDGKFGRYDFVVA
;
A
#
# COMPACT_ATOMS: atom_id res chain seq x y z
N MET A 1 6.52 4.68 9.88
CA MET A 1 5.17 4.90 9.29
C MET A 1 4.47 3.58 9.29
N THR A 2 3.24 3.55 9.76
CA THR A 2 2.40 2.36 9.72
C THR A 2 1.41 2.49 8.58
N LEU A 3 1.37 1.50 7.70
CA LEU A 3 0.30 1.31 6.72
C LEU A 3 -0.66 0.26 7.24
N ALA A 4 -1.96 0.47 7.13
CA ALA A 4 -2.92 -0.54 7.51
C ALA A 4 -4.27 -0.36 6.81
N GLY A 5 -5.09 -1.41 6.87
CA GLY A 5 -6.48 -1.35 6.46
C GLY A 5 -7.09 -2.73 6.35
N TYR A 6 -8.11 -2.84 5.50
CA TYR A 6 -8.83 -4.07 5.25
C TYR A 6 -8.69 -4.54 3.81
N VAL A 7 -8.83 -5.85 3.60
CA VAL A 7 -9.21 -6.42 2.31
C VAL A 7 -10.66 -6.88 2.41
N LEU A 8 -11.50 -6.36 1.53
CA LEU A 8 -12.93 -6.58 1.50
C LEU A 8 -13.34 -7.22 0.17
N SER A 9 -14.40 -8.00 0.19
CA SER A 9 -15.09 -8.43 -1.03
C SER A 9 -16.02 -7.33 -1.55
N ARG A 10 -16.55 -7.49 -2.76
CA ARG A 10 -17.61 -6.61 -3.30
C ARG A 10 -18.88 -6.56 -2.43
N GLY A 11 -19.12 -7.59 -1.61
CA GLY A 11 -20.21 -7.64 -0.64
C GLY A 11 -19.86 -7.06 0.73
N CYS A 12 -18.79 -6.25 0.82
CA CYS A 12 -18.28 -5.66 2.06
C CYS A 12 -17.89 -6.68 3.14
N GLN A 13 -17.56 -7.92 2.75
CA GLN A 13 -17.14 -8.96 3.68
C GLN A 13 -15.61 -8.96 3.81
N PRO A 14 -15.05 -9.08 5.03
CA PRO A 14 -13.61 -9.19 5.21
C PRO A 14 -13.07 -10.47 4.55
N VAL A 15 -11.93 -10.34 3.87
CA VAL A 15 -11.27 -11.46 3.19
C VAL A 15 -10.08 -11.90 4.01
N ALA A 16 -10.21 -13.03 4.69
CA ALA A 16 -9.11 -13.64 5.43
C ALA A 16 -8.09 -14.31 4.50
N LYS A 17 -6.83 -14.37 4.95
CA LYS A 17 -5.72 -15.00 4.23
C LYS A 17 -5.51 -14.45 2.81
N ALA A 18 -5.89 -13.20 2.56
CA ALA A 18 -5.51 -12.50 1.34
C ALA A 18 -4.03 -12.13 1.43
N LEU A 19 -3.26 -12.47 0.39
CA LEU A 19 -1.90 -12.00 0.24
C LEU A 19 -1.90 -10.48 0.07
N ILE A 20 -1.05 -9.80 0.82
CA ILE A 20 -0.60 -8.44 0.54
C ILE A 20 0.91 -8.46 0.42
N GLU A 21 1.42 -8.09 -0.74
CA GLU A 21 2.83 -7.84 -0.97
C GLU A 21 3.05 -6.34 -1.11
N LEU A 22 4.07 -5.82 -0.44
CA LEU A 22 4.47 -4.41 -0.45
C LEU A 22 5.91 -4.31 -0.97
N TRP A 23 6.16 -3.40 -1.91
CA TRP A 23 7.51 -2.95 -2.25
C TRP A 23 7.52 -1.46 -2.56
N HIS A 24 8.62 -0.79 -2.20
CA HIS A 24 8.80 0.63 -2.49
C HIS A 24 10.28 1.04 -2.45
N ALA A 25 10.55 2.26 -2.90
CA ALA A 25 11.86 2.88 -2.80
C ALA A 25 12.25 3.21 -1.34
N ASN A 26 13.55 3.35 -1.08
CA ASN A 26 14.03 3.94 0.16
C ASN A 26 13.74 5.46 0.23
N GLU A 27 14.14 6.11 1.33
CA GLU A 27 13.97 7.54 1.59
C GLU A 27 14.60 8.46 0.51
N SER A 28 15.57 7.97 -0.25
CA SER A 28 16.23 8.66 -1.36
C SER A 28 15.61 8.35 -2.73
N GLY A 29 14.53 7.56 -2.79
CA GLY A 29 13.86 7.21 -4.04
C GLY A 29 14.50 6.04 -4.81
N ILE A 30 15.38 5.27 -4.16
CA ILE A 30 16.12 4.15 -4.79
C ILE A 30 15.48 2.80 -4.38
N TYR A 31 15.20 1.95 -5.37
CA TYR A 31 14.74 0.58 -5.17
C TYR A 31 15.90 -0.38 -4.96
N ASP A 32 15.77 -1.31 -4.01
CA ASP A 32 16.66 -2.46 -3.91
C ASP A 32 16.26 -3.53 -4.94
N ASN A 33 17.01 -3.62 -6.03
CA ASN A 33 16.80 -4.61 -7.10
C ASN A 33 17.79 -5.79 -7.03
N SER A 34 18.59 -5.87 -5.96
CA SER A 34 19.57 -6.94 -5.76
C SER A 34 19.27 -7.81 -4.53
N GLY A 35 18.51 -7.26 -3.58
CA GLY A 35 18.00 -7.97 -2.41
C GLY A 35 16.51 -7.71 -2.18
N TYR A 36 16.12 -7.70 -0.91
CA TYR A 36 14.72 -7.60 -0.47
C TYR A 36 14.46 -6.45 0.50
N LYS A 37 15.36 -5.45 0.57
CA LYS A 37 15.15 -4.29 1.44
C LYS A 37 13.89 -3.54 1.01
N LEU A 38 13.00 -3.26 1.97
CA LEU A 38 11.69 -2.62 1.75
C LEU A 38 10.78 -3.40 0.79
N ARG A 39 10.91 -4.73 0.82
CA ARG A 39 10.02 -5.69 0.16
C ARG A 39 9.55 -6.70 1.20
N GLY A 40 8.27 -7.06 1.16
CA GLY A 40 7.74 -8.06 2.06
C GLY A 40 6.29 -8.40 1.73
N HIS A 41 5.84 -9.54 2.21
CA HIS A 41 4.43 -9.91 2.10
C HIS A 41 3.90 -10.43 3.44
N GLN A 42 2.60 -10.35 3.58
CA GLN A 42 1.86 -10.95 4.67
C GLN A 42 0.52 -11.47 4.15
N PHE A 43 -0.21 -12.15 5.03
CA PHE A 43 -1.60 -12.51 4.78
C PHE A 43 -2.49 -11.74 5.74
N THR A 44 -3.66 -11.31 5.25
CA THR A 44 -4.66 -10.72 6.12
C THR A 44 -5.10 -11.68 7.22
N ASP A 45 -5.43 -11.13 8.38
CA ASP A 45 -5.96 -11.92 9.48
C ASP A 45 -7.42 -12.38 9.23
N ALA A 46 -8.02 -13.05 10.22
CA ALA A 46 -9.40 -13.55 10.13
C ALA A 46 -10.46 -12.45 9.94
N GLN A 47 -10.13 -11.19 10.24
CA GLN A 47 -10.98 -10.02 10.05
C GLN A 47 -10.61 -9.24 8.78
N GLY A 48 -9.75 -9.78 7.92
CA GLY A 48 -9.32 -9.14 6.68
C GLY A 48 -8.36 -7.97 6.89
N ARG A 49 -7.80 -7.79 8.08
CA ARG A 49 -6.88 -6.69 8.38
C ARG A 49 -5.48 -7.00 7.86
N TRP A 50 -4.79 -5.97 7.37
CA TRP A 50 -3.38 -6.00 6.98
C TRP A 50 -2.65 -4.80 7.57
N TRP A 51 -1.35 -4.92 7.84
CA TRP A 51 -0.54 -3.77 8.26
C TRP A 51 0.97 -3.95 7.98
N PHE A 52 1.65 -2.89 7.55
CA PHE A 52 3.11 -2.86 7.46
C PHE A 52 3.65 -1.72 8.30
N GLU A 53 4.72 -2.00 9.04
CA GLU A 53 5.60 -0.94 9.54
C GLU A 53 6.72 -0.71 8.53
N THR A 54 6.83 0.52 8.04
CA THR A 54 7.82 0.90 7.04
C THR A 54 8.20 2.38 7.15
N ILE A 55 8.97 2.90 6.20
CA ILE A 55 9.34 4.31 6.08
C ILE A 55 8.49 5.03 5.04
N VAL A 56 8.53 6.35 5.04
CA VAL A 56 8.03 7.16 3.93
C VAL A 56 9.07 7.09 2.79
N PRO A 57 8.74 6.56 1.59
CA PRO A 57 9.69 6.44 0.49
C PRO A 57 10.04 7.83 -0.04
N GLY A 58 11.21 8.00 -0.64
CA GLY A 58 11.58 9.19 -1.41
C GLY A 58 10.81 9.28 -2.74
N SER A 59 11.00 10.36 -3.48
CA SER A 59 10.29 10.63 -4.74
C SER A 59 11.23 10.67 -5.94
N GLY A 60 11.02 9.78 -6.92
CA GLY A 60 11.48 9.92 -8.31
C GLY A 60 10.32 10.09 -9.32
N ARG A 61 9.11 9.83 -8.83
CA ARG A 61 7.75 10.04 -9.38
C ARG A 61 6.91 10.55 -8.20
N THR A 62 5.62 10.85 -8.37
CA THR A 62 4.81 11.20 -7.19
C THR A 62 4.91 10.07 -6.15
N ARG A 63 4.99 10.42 -4.87
CA ARG A 63 5.34 9.47 -3.81
C ARG A 63 4.33 8.33 -3.77
N HIS A 64 4.83 7.09 -3.79
CA HIS A 64 3.97 5.91 -3.89
C HIS A 64 4.52 4.69 -3.16
N PHE A 65 3.60 3.78 -2.82
CA PHE A 65 3.87 2.38 -2.51
C PHE A 65 3.35 1.50 -3.63
N HIS A 66 4.04 0.42 -3.96
CA HIS A 66 3.49 -0.60 -4.84
C HIS A 66 2.97 -1.80 -4.05
N LEU A 67 1.85 -2.37 -4.49
CA LEU A 67 1.27 -3.54 -3.84
C LEU A 67 0.71 -4.56 -4.82
N ASN A 68 0.83 -5.83 -4.44
CA ASN A 68 0.03 -6.92 -4.99
C ASN A 68 -0.96 -7.39 -3.92
N ILE A 69 -2.22 -7.57 -4.31
CA ILE A 69 -3.29 -8.05 -3.45
C ILE A 69 -3.94 -9.26 -4.11
N GLN A 70 -4.03 -10.38 -3.39
CA GLN A 70 -4.63 -11.60 -3.93
C GLN A 70 -5.44 -12.31 -2.85
N ARG A 71 -6.76 -12.46 -3.06
CA ARG A 71 -7.57 -13.35 -2.22
C ARG A 71 -7.19 -14.82 -2.47
N PRO A 72 -7.44 -15.75 -1.54
CA PRO A 72 -7.20 -17.17 -1.77
C PRO A 72 -7.82 -17.66 -3.09
N GLY A 73 -6.98 -18.20 -3.98
CA GLY A 73 -7.41 -18.72 -5.31
C GLY A 73 -7.90 -17.66 -6.31
N GLY A 74 -7.79 -16.37 -6.00
CA GLY A 74 -8.17 -15.28 -6.90
C GLY A 74 -7.04 -14.80 -7.81
N ASN A 75 -7.37 -13.86 -8.69
CA ASN A 75 -6.38 -13.15 -9.50
C ASN A 75 -5.62 -12.13 -8.65
N VAL A 76 -4.37 -11.85 -9.05
CA VAL A 76 -3.56 -10.78 -8.44
C VAL A 76 -4.05 -9.42 -8.94
N LEU A 77 -4.35 -8.52 -8.00
CA LEU A 77 -4.49 -7.09 -8.25
C LEU A 77 -3.12 -6.44 -7.98
N THR A 78 -2.47 -5.96 -9.04
CA THR A 78 -1.28 -5.10 -8.92
C THR A 78 -1.73 -3.64 -8.97
N THR A 79 -1.36 -2.87 -7.95
CA THR A 79 -1.76 -1.46 -7.82
C THR A 79 -0.68 -0.64 -7.11
N GLN A 80 -0.96 0.64 -6.88
CA GLN A 80 -0.09 1.58 -6.17
C GLN A 80 -0.94 2.40 -5.20
N LEU A 81 -0.34 2.89 -4.12
CA LEU A 81 -0.97 3.86 -3.22
C LEU A 81 -0.18 5.14 -3.20
N TYR A 82 -0.87 6.28 -3.27
CA TYR A 82 -0.28 7.61 -3.34
C TYR A 82 -0.45 8.38 -2.03
N PHE A 83 0.38 9.40 -1.83
CA PHE A 83 0.29 10.28 -0.68
C PHE A 83 -0.58 11.51 -0.98
N PRO A 84 -1.36 12.00 0.00
CA PRO A 84 -2.15 13.21 -0.16
C PRO A 84 -1.23 14.43 -0.24
N GLY A 85 -1.56 15.36 -1.15
CA GLY A 85 -0.90 16.67 -1.23
C GLY A 85 0.54 16.67 -1.77
N GLU A 86 1.01 15.58 -2.38
CA GLU A 86 2.31 15.60 -3.05
C GLU A 86 2.27 16.52 -4.28
N PRO A 87 3.23 17.45 -4.44
CA PRO A 87 3.25 18.40 -5.56
C PRO A 87 3.27 17.74 -6.95
N ASP A 88 3.83 16.53 -7.04
CA ASP A 88 3.93 15.80 -8.31
C ASP A 88 2.68 14.98 -8.65
N ASN A 89 1.66 14.90 -7.77
CA ASN A 89 0.42 14.17 -8.06
C ASN A 89 -0.23 14.64 -9.38
N ASP A 90 -0.27 15.95 -9.63
CA ASP A 90 -0.90 16.53 -10.82
C ASP A 90 -0.08 16.33 -12.10
N ARG A 91 1.22 16.03 -11.96
CA ARG A 91 2.16 15.84 -13.08
C ARG A 91 2.34 14.38 -13.45
N ASP A 92 2.04 13.50 -12.50
CA ASP A 92 2.26 12.09 -12.61
C ASP A 92 1.14 11.41 -13.44
N ARG A 93 1.49 10.93 -14.63
CA ARG A 93 0.53 10.39 -15.60
C ARG A 93 -0.23 9.14 -15.14
N ILE A 94 0.26 8.43 -14.12
CA ILE A 94 -0.42 7.24 -13.59
C ILE A 94 -1.01 7.48 -12.20
N PHE A 95 -0.94 8.71 -11.69
CA PHE A 95 -1.64 9.12 -10.48
C PHE A 95 -3.14 8.86 -10.65
N ASN A 96 -3.74 8.35 -9.59
CA ASN A 96 -5.18 8.17 -9.51
C ASN A 96 -5.64 8.58 -8.11
N SER A 97 -6.56 9.56 -8.07
CA SER A 97 -7.11 10.10 -6.82
C SER A 97 -7.81 9.05 -5.96
N THR A 98 -8.32 7.96 -6.55
CA THR A 98 -8.95 6.86 -5.79
C THR A 98 -7.94 6.00 -5.03
N LEU A 99 -6.64 6.12 -5.33
CA LEU A 99 -5.55 5.35 -4.74
C LEU A 99 -4.78 6.15 -3.67
N VAL A 100 -5.33 7.28 -3.20
CA VAL A 100 -4.68 8.13 -2.19
C VAL A 100 -4.92 7.57 -0.78
N LEU A 101 -3.85 7.46 0.01
CA LEU A 101 -3.90 7.10 1.43
C LEU A 101 -4.64 8.16 2.26
N ASP A 102 -5.42 7.71 3.25
CA ASP A 102 -5.79 8.56 4.39
C ASP A 102 -4.60 8.61 5.36
N VAL A 103 -3.82 9.69 5.31
CA VAL A 103 -2.61 9.86 6.12
C VAL A 103 -2.87 10.78 7.31
N ARG A 104 -2.51 10.30 8.50
CA ARG A 104 -2.61 11.03 9.76
C ARG A 104 -1.27 11.03 10.48
N THR A 105 -1.00 12.09 11.22
CA THR A 105 0.13 12.14 12.16
C THR A 105 -0.36 11.65 13.52
N THR A 106 0.33 10.66 14.08
CA THR A 106 0.11 10.07 15.40
C THR A 106 1.33 10.35 16.29
N SER A 107 1.25 10.04 17.58
CA SER A 107 2.35 10.26 18.52
C SER A 107 3.61 9.43 18.21
N ASP A 108 3.44 8.32 17.51
CA ASP A 108 4.47 7.34 17.12
C ASP A 108 4.89 7.45 15.64
N GLY A 109 4.36 8.41 14.89
CA GLY A 109 4.80 8.69 13.52
C GLY A 109 3.65 9.03 12.57
N LYS A 110 3.79 8.63 11.30
CA LYS A 110 2.70 8.72 10.31
C LYS A 110 1.94 7.40 10.25
N PHE A 111 0.62 7.48 10.16
CA PHE A 111 -0.28 6.36 9.91
C PHE A 111 -1.00 6.59 8.58
N GLY A 112 -0.91 5.64 7.66
CA GLY A 112 -1.61 5.65 6.37
C GLY A 112 -2.64 4.53 6.30
N ARG A 113 -3.91 4.87 6.03
CA ARG A 113 -4.99 3.89 5.88
C ARG A 113 -5.40 3.71 4.42
N TYR A 114 -5.63 2.46 4.02
CA TYR A 114 -6.31 2.14 2.76
C TYR A 114 -7.04 0.78 2.82
N ASP A 115 -8.28 0.75 2.34
CA ASP A 115 -9.09 -0.47 2.30
C ASP A 115 -9.20 -0.96 0.85
N PHE A 116 -8.73 -2.19 0.58
CA PHE A 116 -8.79 -2.82 -0.73
C PHE A 116 -10.10 -3.56 -0.94
N VAL A 117 -10.63 -3.52 -2.16
CA VAL A 117 -11.78 -4.33 -2.58
C VAL A 117 -11.36 -5.28 -3.68
N VAL A 118 -11.54 -6.59 -3.46
CA VAL A 118 -11.20 -7.65 -4.41
C VAL A 118 -12.45 -8.36 -4.95
N ALA A 119 -12.37 -8.77 -6.22
CA ALA A 119 -13.42 -9.50 -6.92
C ALA A 119 -13.42 -10.98 -6.53
#